data_AF-A0A1G7T8Y7-F1
#
_entry.id   AF-A0A1G7T8Y7-F1
#
_cell.length_a   1.000
_cell.length_b   1.000
_cell.length_c   1.000
_cell.angle_alpha   90.00
_cell.angle_beta   90.00
_cell.angle_gamma   90.00
#
_symmetry.space_group_name_H-M   'P 1'
#
loop_
_entity.id
_entity.type
_entity.pdbx_description
1 polymer ?
#
loop_
_entity_poly.entity_id
_entity_poly.type
_entity_poly.pdbx_seq_one_letter_code
_entity_poly.pdbx_strand_id
1 'polypeptide(L)'
;MRFPDPSKLREYHLMARRHVGAGCAVLTALGSLVLMSPSPATATAPSVPPAEGSSATRTLGADRPSAEVLHALGRDLGLTPAEARQRLSNEAEAGTRAGRLHNALGSRFAGAWVHGKTSAGLTVATTDKADVAAIEAGGADAKVVKVALADLRSAKQKLDTAATATEATRGRRTPVRYVDVVNNRVTVQATSKAAADDLIKAAKVDRSRVSVTVSKDLPRALYDITGGDAYYINDEARCSVGFSVTKGEQQGFVSAGHCGNAGDTTTGYNQVDQGTFQNSVFPGHDYSWVATDDDWTATPHVKGEGGATVTVSGSVQALVGASVCRSGSTTGWHCGTIQQHDTSVTYPEGTVTGVTRTTVCAEPGDSGGPYISGSQAQGVTSGGSGDCTRGGTTYYQPVNPALSAFGLTLVTDTATTQTPGTTPEPESGTWAAGAVYDVGAQVTYGGVTYVCLQPHQAQGAWQPAATPALWQKV
;
A
#
# COMPACT_ATOMS: atom_id res chain seq x y z
N MET A 1 21.77 38.01 11.91
CA MET A 1 21.63 38.69 13.22
C MET A 1 21.67 37.65 14.33
N ARG A 2 21.92 38.01 15.60
CA ARG A 2 22.02 37.04 16.71
C ARG A 2 20.64 36.76 17.31
N PHE A 3 20.33 35.49 17.57
CA PHE A 3 19.21 35.08 18.42
C PHE A 3 19.61 35.15 19.92
N PRO A 4 18.68 35.50 20.83
CA PRO A 4 18.94 35.54 22.28
C PRO A 4 18.71 34.18 22.99
N ASP A 5 19.27 34.08 24.20
CA ASP A 5 19.37 32.88 25.04
C ASP A 5 18.14 32.68 25.97
N PRO A 6 17.51 31.49 26.01
CA PRO A 6 16.32 31.21 26.81
C PRO A 6 16.62 30.76 28.26
N SER A 7 17.38 31.55 29.04
CA SER A 7 17.86 31.14 30.38
C SER A 7 17.49 32.05 31.56
N LYS A 8 16.44 32.89 31.47
CA LYS A 8 15.92 33.65 32.61
C LYS A 8 14.39 33.75 32.64
N LEU A 9 13.77 33.20 33.69
CA LEU A 9 12.63 33.78 34.44
C LEU A 9 12.21 32.87 35.65
N ARG A 10 12.86 33.09 36.78
CA ARG A 10 12.29 32.96 38.15
C ARG A 10 11.97 34.40 38.62
N GLU A 11 11.12 34.72 39.60
CA GLU A 11 10.47 33.92 40.64
C GLU A 11 9.17 34.60 41.18
N TYR A 12 8.77 34.29 42.43
CA TYR A 12 7.66 34.82 43.27
C TYR A 12 6.26 34.19 43.01
N HIS A 13 5.53 33.57 43.97
CA HIS A 13 5.16 33.88 45.39
C HIS A 13 3.95 34.84 45.52
N LEU A 14 2.90 34.65 46.35
CA LEU A 14 2.41 33.56 47.25
C LEU A 14 0.86 33.37 47.01
N MET A 15 -0.11 32.97 47.87
CA MET A 15 -0.18 32.57 49.29
C MET A 15 -1.46 31.74 49.67
N ALA A 16 -1.28 30.55 50.26
CA ALA A 16 -2.23 29.86 51.18
C ALA A 16 -3.63 29.44 50.61
N ARG A 17 -4.53 28.71 51.31
CA ARG A 17 -4.62 28.22 52.71
C ARG A 17 -4.97 26.72 52.81
N ARG A 18 -4.69 26.13 53.98
CA ARG A 18 -5.15 24.81 54.45
C ARG A 18 -6.66 24.82 54.74
N HIS A 19 -7.29 23.64 54.77
CA HIS A 19 -8.05 23.20 55.94
C HIS A 19 -7.95 21.67 56.11
N VAL A 20 -7.98 21.22 57.37
CA VAL A 20 -8.05 19.81 57.79
C VAL A 20 -9.11 19.74 58.90
N GLY A 21 -9.93 18.71 58.90
CA GLY A 21 -10.89 18.42 59.96
C GLY A 21 -10.99 16.93 60.18
N ALA A 22 -10.65 16.46 61.38
CA ALA A 22 -10.81 15.08 61.81
C ALA A 22 -11.82 15.04 62.97
N GLY A 23 -12.62 13.98 63.05
CA GLY A 23 -13.60 13.79 64.11
C GLY A 23 -13.78 12.30 64.41
N CYS A 24 -13.32 11.87 65.58
CA CYS A 24 -13.60 10.55 66.12
C CYS A 24 -14.77 10.61 67.09
N ALA A 25 -15.66 9.63 67.03
CA ALA A 25 -16.58 9.29 68.11
C ALA A 25 -16.72 7.77 68.17
N VAL A 26 -16.38 7.18 69.31
CA VAL A 26 -16.62 5.77 69.62
C VAL A 26 -17.73 5.71 70.66
N LEU A 27 -18.72 4.86 70.45
CA LEU A 27 -19.73 4.53 71.46
C LEU A 27 -19.96 3.02 71.44
N THR A 28 -19.57 2.37 72.54
CA THR A 28 -19.81 0.95 72.80
C THR A 28 -21.12 0.79 73.57
N ALA A 29 -21.93 -0.20 73.18
CA ALA A 29 -23.09 -0.64 73.94
C ALA A 29 -23.12 -2.18 73.96
N LEU A 30 -23.15 -2.77 75.16
CA LEU A 30 -23.33 -4.21 75.37
C LEU A 30 -24.81 -4.48 75.67
N GLY A 31 -25.37 -5.50 75.04
CA GLY A 31 -26.73 -6.00 75.28
C GLY A 31 -26.78 -7.51 75.02
N SER A 32 -27.45 -8.26 75.89
CA SER A 32 -27.27 -9.72 76.01
C SER A 32 -28.57 -10.51 75.84
N LEU A 33 -28.50 -11.64 75.12
CA LEU A 33 -29.52 -12.70 74.96
C LEU A 33 -30.85 -12.24 74.34
N VAL A 34 -31.51 -12.99 73.45
CA VAL A 34 -32.10 -14.33 73.62
C VAL A 34 -32.27 -15.04 72.27
N LEU A 35 -32.31 -16.37 72.27
CA LEU A 35 -32.66 -17.21 71.10
C LEU A 35 -34.17 -17.17 70.79
N MET A 36 -34.55 -16.84 69.55
CA MET A 36 -35.78 -17.37 68.93
C MET A 36 -35.73 -17.21 67.40
N SER A 37 -35.91 -18.33 66.69
CA SER A 37 -35.82 -18.39 65.22
C SER A 37 -37.20 -18.57 64.58
N PRO A 38 -37.64 -17.65 63.70
CA PRO A 38 -38.64 -17.93 62.67
C PRO A 38 -37.94 -18.15 61.31
N SER A 39 -38.21 -19.27 60.65
CA SER A 39 -37.72 -19.50 59.28
C SER A 39 -38.46 -18.60 58.27
N PRO A 40 -37.78 -17.71 57.53
CA PRO A 40 -38.35 -17.12 56.32
C PRO A 40 -38.38 -18.20 55.23
N ALA A 41 -39.40 -18.17 54.37
CA ALA A 41 -39.48 -19.11 53.26
C ALA A 41 -38.29 -18.95 52.30
N THR A 42 -37.89 -20.05 51.64
CA THR A 42 -36.98 -20.01 50.48
C THR A 42 -37.66 -19.31 49.32
N ALA A 43 -37.56 -17.99 49.29
CA ALA A 43 -37.82 -17.18 48.12
C ALA A 43 -36.79 -17.56 47.05
N THR A 44 -37.17 -18.46 46.13
CA THR A 44 -36.44 -18.67 44.89
C THR A 44 -36.40 -17.34 44.15
N ALA A 45 -35.25 -16.66 44.19
CA ALA A 45 -35.02 -15.50 43.35
C ALA A 45 -35.35 -15.90 41.90
N PRO A 46 -36.09 -15.08 41.13
CA PRO A 46 -36.38 -15.39 39.75
C PRO A 46 -35.06 -15.60 39.02
N SER A 47 -34.91 -16.77 38.39
CA SER A 47 -33.73 -17.07 37.59
C SER A 47 -33.68 -16.09 36.43
N VAL A 48 -32.88 -15.03 36.58
CA VAL A 48 -32.52 -14.16 35.46
C VAL A 48 -31.98 -15.08 34.38
N PRO A 49 -32.63 -15.18 33.20
CA PRO A 49 -32.11 -16.02 32.14
C PRO A 49 -30.70 -15.52 31.82
N PRO A 50 -29.71 -16.40 31.63
CA PRO A 50 -28.34 -15.97 31.38
C PRO A 50 -28.37 -15.06 30.16
N ALA A 51 -28.05 -13.79 30.35
CA ALA A 51 -28.06 -12.81 29.27
C ALA A 51 -27.21 -13.36 28.13
N GLU A 52 -27.78 -13.45 26.92
CA GLU A 52 -27.15 -14.11 25.77
C GLU A 52 -25.88 -13.37 25.37
N GLY A 53 -24.77 -13.72 26.03
CA GLY A 53 -23.51 -13.03 25.97
C GLY A 53 -23.13 -12.78 24.51
N SER A 54 -22.71 -11.55 24.20
CA SER A 54 -22.29 -11.21 22.86
C SER A 54 -21.20 -12.20 22.45
N SER A 55 -21.53 -13.02 21.44
CA SER A 55 -20.59 -13.97 20.87
C SER A 55 -19.35 -13.20 20.41
N ALA A 56 -18.17 -13.81 20.40
CA ALA A 56 -16.97 -13.12 19.94
C ALA A 56 -17.18 -12.58 18.51
N THR A 57 -17.90 -13.35 17.70
CA THR A 57 -18.44 -12.98 16.39
C THR A 57 -19.17 -11.63 16.40
N ARG A 58 -20.23 -11.49 17.22
CA ARG A 58 -21.00 -10.23 17.35
C ARG A 58 -20.17 -9.08 17.94
N THR A 59 -19.30 -9.39 18.90
CA THR A 59 -18.48 -8.41 19.62
C THR A 59 -17.39 -7.80 18.73
N LEU A 60 -16.89 -8.58 17.75
CA LEU A 60 -15.86 -8.18 16.79
C LEU A 60 -16.44 -7.83 15.40
N GLY A 61 -17.77 -7.80 15.25
CA GLY A 61 -18.45 -7.49 13.98
C GLY A 61 -18.31 -8.55 12.87
N ALA A 62 -17.80 -9.74 13.19
CA ALA A 62 -17.57 -10.81 12.22
C ALA A 62 -18.85 -11.47 11.70
N ASP A 63 -20.02 -11.15 12.27
CA ASP A 63 -21.35 -11.47 11.70
C ASP A 63 -21.70 -10.54 10.52
N ARG A 64 -21.02 -9.40 10.35
CA ARG A 64 -21.35 -8.34 9.38
C ARG A 64 -20.14 -7.86 8.55
N PRO A 65 -19.37 -8.75 7.92
CA PRO A 65 -18.31 -8.34 7.01
C PRO A 65 -18.88 -7.60 5.78
N SER A 66 -18.11 -6.64 5.26
CA SER A 66 -18.51 -5.87 4.08
C SER A 66 -18.47 -6.71 2.79
N ALA A 67 -19.11 -6.21 1.73
CA ALA A 67 -19.15 -6.91 0.45
C ALA A 67 -17.76 -7.06 -0.19
N GLU A 68 -16.91 -6.04 0.01
CA GLU A 68 -15.54 -5.96 -0.51
C GLU A 68 -14.64 -6.98 0.19
N VAL A 69 -14.75 -7.12 1.52
CA VAL A 69 -14.04 -8.13 2.31
C VAL A 69 -14.47 -9.54 1.89
N LEU A 70 -15.77 -9.77 1.67
CA LEU A 70 -16.27 -11.08 1.21
C LEU A 70 -15.82 -11.40 -0.22
N HIS A 71 -15.75 -10.40 -1.10
CA HIS A 71 -15.24 -10.56 -2.46
C HIS A 71 -13.74 -10.87 -2.47
N ALA A 72 -12.93 -10.13 -1.71
CA ALA A 72 -11.50 -10.39 -1.55
C ALA A 72 -11.22 -11.79 -0.99
N LEU A 73 -11.89 -12.17 0.11
CA LEU A 73 -11.78 -13.53 0.68
C LEU A 73 -12.23 -14.62 -0.30
N GLY A 74 -13.19 -14.34 -1.17
CA GLY A 74 -13.61 -15.27 -2.23
C GLY A 74 -12.55 -15.45 -3.31
N ARG A 75 -12.01 -14.34 -3.82
CA ARG A 75 -10.92 -14.29 -4.83
C ARG A 75 -9.63 -14.94 -4.32
N ASP A 76 -9.20 -14.57 -3.11
CA ASP A 76 -7.86 -14.86 -2.61
C ASP A 76 -7.73 -16.21 -1.91
N LEU A 77 -8.84 -16.74 -1.35
CA LEU A 77 -8.86 -18.01 -0.59
C LEU A 77 -9.80 -19.08 -1.19
N GLY A 78 -10.42 -18.83 -2.36
CA GLY A 78 -11.32 -19.80 -3.01
C GLY A 78 -12.59 -20.09 -2.21
N LEU A 79 -13.14 -19.07 -1.54
CA LEU A 79 -14.29 -19.18 -0.65
C LEU A 79 -15.58 -18.72 -1.33
N THR A 80 -16.67 -19.44 -1.12
CA THR A 80 -18.00 -18.88 -1.38
C THR A 80 -18.30 -17.75 -0.37
N PRO A 81 -19.20 -16.80 -0.68
CA PRO A 81 -19.61 -15.77 0.27
C PRO A 81 -20.25 -16.30 1.57
N ALA A 82 -20.69 -17.56 1.61
CA ALA A 82 -21.13 -18.24 2.82
C ALA A 82 -19.94 -18.74 3.65
N GLU A 83 -18.99 -19.44 3.02
CA GLU A 83 -17.76 -19.91 3.66
C GLU A 83 -16.91 -18.76 4.21
N ALA A 84 -16.82 -17.63 3.51
CA ALA A 84 -16.09 -16.45 3.98
C ALA A 84 -16.69 -15.84 5.26
N ARG A 85 -18.03 -15.73 5.36
CA ARG A 85 -18.72 -15.31 6.60
C ARG A 85 -18.48 -16.31 7.74
N GLN A 86 -18.60 -17.60 7.44
CA GLN A 86 -18.37 -18.66 8.43
C GLN A 86 -16.92 -18.67 8.93
N ARG A 87 -15.95 -18.42 8.03
CA ARG A 87 -14.52 -18.36 8.36
C ARG A 87 -14.21 -17.25 9.35
N LEU A 88 -14.67 -16.03 9.07
CA LEU A 88 -14.51 -14.89 9.98
C LEU A 88 -15.18 -15.12 11.35
N SER A 89 -16.38 -15.71 11.35
CA SER A 89 -17.09 -16.08 12.59
C SER A 89 -16.31 -17.12 13.41
N ASN A 90 -15.81 -18.18 12.75
CA ASN A 90 -15.01 -19.22 13.38
C ASN A 90 -13.71 -18.66 13.99
N GLU A 91 -13.06 -17.72 13.30
CA GLU A 91 -11.81 -17.08 13.75
C GLU A 91 -12.03 -16.19 14.98
N ALA A 92 -13.12 -15.43 15.02
CA ALA A 92 -13.51 -14.63 16.18
C ALA A 92 -13.75 -15.50 17.43
N GLU A 93 -14.51 -16.60 17.29
CA GLU A 93 -14.75 -17.53 18.40
C GLU A 93 -13.48 -18.32 18.79
N ALA A 94 -12.65 -18.70 17.81
CA ALA A 94 -11.40 -19.42 18.04
C ALA A 94 -10.40 -18.57 18.83
N GLY A 95 -10.28 -17.27 18.52
CA GLY A 95 -9.49 -16.32 19.31
C GLY A 95 -9.93 -16.26 20.78
N THR A 96 -11.25 -16.29 21.03
CA THR A 96 -11.81 -16.30 22.39
C THR A 96 -11.56 -17.62 23.13
N ARG A 97 -11.71 -18.78 22.45
CA ARG A 97 -11.36 -20.10 23.02
C ARG A 97 -9.87 -20.17 23.35
N ALA A 98 -9.01 -19.78 22.42
CA ALA A 98 -7.55 -19.74 22.60
C ALA A 98 -7.12 -18.80 23.75
N GLY A 99 -7.74 -17.64 23.89
CA GLY A 99 -7.48 -16.70 24.99
C GLY A 99 -7.87 -17.25 26.37
N ARG A 100 -9.04 -17.91 26.48
CA ARG A 100 -9.47 -18.57 27.72
C ARG A 100 -8.51 -19.71 28.11
N LEU A 101 -8.13 -20.54 27.14
CA LEU A 101 -7.17 -21.63 27.35
C LEU A 101 -5.77 -21.09 27.68
N HIS A 102 -5.30 -20.01 27.05
CA HIS A 102 -4.04 -19.37 27.42
C HIS A 102 -4.00 -18.99 28.91
N ASN A 103 -5.06 -18.38 29.42
CA ASN A 103 -5.15 -17.97 30.82
C ASN A 103 -5.22 -19.17 31.80
N ALA A 104 -5.90 -20.25 31.42
CA ALA A 104 -6.00 -21.47 32.25
C ALA A 104 -4.71 -22.31 32.27
N LEU A 105 -3.98 -22.33 31.16
CA LEU A 105 -2.75 -23.10 30.97
C LEU A 105 -1.50 -22.34 31.47
N GLY A 106 -1.55 -21.00 31.45
CA GLY A 106 -0.49 -20.13 31.96
C GLY A 106 0.87 -20.41 31.32
N SER A 107 1.88 -20.69 32.14
CA SER A 107 3.24 -21.00 31.68
C SER A 107 3.36 -22.26 30.82
N ARG A 108 2.37 -23.16 30.84
CA ARG A 108 2.36 -24.40 30.04
C ARG A 108 1.88 -24.17 28.60
N PHE A 109 1.26 -23.03 28.30
CA PHE A 109 0.77 -22.71 26.96
C PHE A 109 1.93 -22.57 25.95
N ALA A 110 1.87 -23.32 24.86
CA ALA A 110 2.89 -23.36 23.81
C ALA A 110 2.45 -22.73 22.48
N GLY A 111 1.16 -22.45 22.28
CA GLY A 111 0.63 -21.77 21.11
C GLY A 111 -0.81 -22.15 20.78
N ALA A 112 -1.39 -21.50 19.77
CA ALA A 112 -2.69 -21.85 19.21
C ALA A 112 -2.76 -21.44 17.72
N TRP A 113 -3.51 -22.16 16.90
CA TRP A 113 -3.76 -21.83 15.48
C TRP A 113 -5.06 -22.46 14.98
N VAL A 114 -5.67 -21.84 13.98
CA VAL A 114 -6.85 -22.37 13.27
C VAL A 114 -6.46 -23.19 12.04
N HIS A 115 -7.35 -24.07 11.57
CA HIS A 115 -7.15 -24.89 10.37
C HIS A 115 -8.47 -25.29 9.70
N GLY A 116 -8.35 -25.80 8.45
CA GLY A 116 -9.48 -26.11 7.57
C GLY A 116 -9.95 -24.89 6.75
N LYS A 117 -10.69 -25.14 5.65
CA LYS A 117 -11.09 -24.10 4.66
C LYS A 117 -11.80 -22.90 5.31
N THR A 118 -12.65 -23.16 6.30
CA THR A 118 -13.40 -22.15 7.07
C THR A 118 -12.82 -21.90 8.46
N SER A 119 -11.53 -22.19 8.71
CA SER A 119 -10.86 -21.98 10.02
C SER A 119 -11.61 -22.60 11.21
N ALA A 120 -12.36 -23.69 10.98
CA ALA A 120 -13.27 -24.29 11.94
C ALA A 120 -12.53 -25.12 13.03
N GLY A 121 -11.43 -25.77 12.65
CA GLY A 121 -10.54 -26.45 13.59
C GLY A 121 -9.67 -25.44 14.33
N LEU A 122 -9.46 -25.66 15.63
CA LEU A 122 -8.57 -24.86 16.48
C LEU A 122 -7.69 -25.85 17.24
N THR A 123 -6.39 -25.83 17.01
CA THR A 123 -5.44 -26.55 17.87
C THR A 123 -4.89 -25.61 18.95
N VAL A 124 -4.76 -26.10 20.19
CA VAL A 124 -4.02 -25.45 21.27
C VAL A 124 -2.89 -26.36 21.73
N ALA A 125 -1.68 -25.80 21.79
CA ALA A 125 -0.48 -26.51 22.20
C ALA A 125 -0.14 -26.25 23.68
N THR A 126 0.31 -27.29 24.38
CA THR A 126 0.73 -27.26 25.79
C THR A 126 2.04 -28.04 25.97
N THR A 127 2.83 -27.71 26.99
CA THR A 127 3.99 -28.52 27.42
C THR A 127 3.64 -29.68 28.36
N ASP A 128 2.38 -29.80 28.80
CA ASP A 128 1.95 -30.79 29.79
C ASP A 128 0.79 -31.65 29.27
N LYS A 129 0.86 -32.97 29.50
CA LYS A 129 -0.19 -33.92 29.11
C LYS A 129 -1.44 -33.82 30.01
N ALA A 130 -1.30 -33.32 31.24
CA ALA A 130 -2.44 -33.12 32.15
C ALA A 130 -3.48 -32.14 31.60
N ASP A 131 -3.07 -31.20 30.75
CA ASP A 131 -3.90 -30.15 30.19
C ASP A 131 -4.83 -30.60 29.05
N VAL A 132 -4.60 -31.79 28.47
CA VAL A 132 -5.30 -32.28 27.26
C VAL A 132 -6.82 -32.24 27.42
N ALA A 133 -7.35 -32.79 28.52
CA ALA A 133 -8.79 -32.82 28.77
C ALA A 133 -9.40 -31.43 28.98
N ALA A 134 -8.62 -30.47 29.50
CA ALA A 134 -9.07 -29.08 29.67
C ALA A 134 -9.09 -28.31 28.34
N ILE A 135 -8.17 -28.63 27.43
CA ILE A 135 -8.13 -28.09 26.06
C ILE A 135 -9.31 -28.62 25.24
N GLU A 136 -9.55 -29.93 25.28
CA GLU A 136 -10.65 -30.60 24.58
C GLU A 136 -12.02 -30.11 25.09
N ALA A 137 -12.22 -30.04 26.41
CA ALA A 137 -13.40 -29.43 27.02
C ALA A 137 -13.55 -27.93 26.73
N GLY A 138 -12.44 -27.26 26.38
CA GLY A 138 -12.42 -25.87 25.92
C GLY A 138 -12.81 -25.67 24.45
N GLY A 139 -13.06 -26.75 23.69
CA GLY A 139 -13.43 -26.68 22.27
C GLY A 139 -12.23 -26.46 21.34
N ALA A 140 -11.13 -27.16 21.59
CA ALA A 140 -9.91 -27.15 20.78
C ALA A 140 -9.21 -28.52 20.78
N ASP A 141 -8.49 -28.84 19.70
CA ASP A 141 -7.63 -30.01 19.61
C ASP A 141 -6.35 -29.81 20.45
N ALA A 142 -5.97 -30.80 21.26
CA ALA A 142 -4.79 -30.69 22.13
C ALA A 142 -3.50 -31.19 21.47
N LYS A 143 -2.44 -30.37 21.47
CA LYS A 143 -1.09 -30.78 21.01
C LYS A 143 -0.05 -30.65 22.12
N VAL A 144 0.39 -31.78 22.69
CA VAL A 144 1.50 -31.79 23.64
C VAL A 144 2.83 -31.59 22.89
N VAL A 145 3.61 -30.61 23.31
CA VAL A 145 4.88 -30.19 22.69
C VAL A 145 5.97 -29.96 23.76
N LYS A 146 7.18 -29.52 23.38
CA LYS A 146 8.36 -29.51 24.28
C LYS A 146 8.73 -28.17 24.89
N VAL A 147 8.32 -27.06 24.27
CA VAL A 147 8.79 -25.71 24.63
C VAL A 147 7.60 -24.77 24.82
N ALA A 148 7.57 -24.02 25.93
CA ALA A 148 6.50 -23.06 26.20
C ALA A 148 6.59 -21.83 25.27
N LEU A 149 5.47 -21.13 25.07
CA LEU A 149 5.43 -19.97 24.18
C LEU A 149 6.32 -18.82 24.69
N ALA A 150 6.47 -18.69 26.02
CA ALA A 150 7.36 -17.73 26.65
C ALA A 150 8.84 -17.98 26.28
N ASP A 151 9.29 -19.24 26.27
CA ASP A 151 10.65 -19.62 25.88
C ASP A 151 10.93 -19.35 24.40
N LEU A 152 9.96 -19.65 23.51
CA LEU A 152 10.10 -19.35 22.09
C LEU A 152 10.14 -17.83 21.83
N ARG A 153 9.31 -17.05 22.54
CA ARG A 153 9.34 -15.57 22.48
C ARG A 153 10.68 -15.02 22.98
N SER A 154 11.22 -15.53 24.09
CA SER A 154 12.54 -15.16 24.62
C SER A 154 13.68 -15.49 23.63
N ALA A 155 13.62 -16.66 22.97
CA ALA A 155 14.58 -17.03 21.93
C ALA A 155 14.45 -16.13 20.67
N LYS A 156 13.24 -15.76 20.23
CA LYS A 156 13.03 -14.79 19.14
C LYS A 156 13.62 -13.43 19.49
N GLN A 157 13.34 -12.91 20.69
CA GLN A 157 13.81 -11.58 21.12
C GLN A 157 15.34 -11.48 21.08
N LYS A 158 16.06 -12.53 21.52
CA LYS A 158 17.53 -12.58 21.42
C LYS A 158 18.02 -12.54 19.97
N LEU A 159 17.33 -13.21 19.05
CA LEU A 159 17.65 -13.18 17.61
C LEU A 159 17.36 -11.81 17.00
N ASP A 160 16.30 -11.11 17.41
CA ASP A 160 16.02 -9.75 16.96
C ASP A 160 17.10 -8.76 17.45
N THR A 161 17.45 -8.78 18.74
CA THR A 161 18.52 -7.91 19.28
C THR A 161 19.87 -8.16 18.61
N ALA A 162 20.22 -9.42 18.35
CA ALA A 162 21.46 -9.76 17.64
C ALA A 162 21.41 -9.35 16.17
N ALA A 163 20.25 -9.42 15.51
CA ALA A 163 20.09 -8.96 14.13
C ALA A 163 20.38 -7.46 14.05
N THR A 164 19.68 -6.63 14.83
CA THR A 164 19.87 -5.16 14.86
C THR A 164 21.33 -4.74 15.06
N ALA A 165 22.09 -5.45 15.90
CA ALA A 165 23.52 -5.18 16.13
C ALA A 165 24.44 -5.56 14.94
N THR A 166 23.97 -6.39 14.01
CA THR A 166 24.75 -6.86 12.85
C THR A 166 24.33 -6.26 11.51
N GLU A 167 23.06 -5.87 11.35
CA GLU A 167 22.51 -5.26 10.11
C GLU A 167 23.38 -4.08 9.62
N ALA A 168 23.72 -3.14 10.50
CA ALA A 168 24.53 -1.96 10.20
C ALA A 168 25.98 -2.24 9.73
N THR A 169 26.45 -3.50 9.80
CA THR A 169 27.80 -3.89 9.36
C THR A 169 27.82 -5.05 8.36
N ARG A 170 26.67 -5.68 8.08
CA ARG A 170 26.57 -6.89 7.24
C ARG A 170 25.38 -6.91 6.27
N GLY A 171 24.47 -5.94 6.34
CA GLY A 171 23.24 -5.89 5.54
C GLY A 171 22.21 -6.98 5.89
N ARG A 172 21.08 -6.95 5.17
CA ARG A 172 19.84 -7.73 5.42
C ARG A 172 19.96 -9.22 5.11
N ARG A 173 20.94 -9.91 5.73
CA ARG A 173 21.22 -11.34 5.48
C ARG A 173 20.28 -12.30 6.22
N THR A 174 19.56 -11.82 7.24
CA THR A 174 18.66 -12.60 8.10
C THR A 174 17.32 -11.89 8.32
N PRO A 175 16.59 -11.54 7.23
CA PRO A 175 15.53 -10.53 7.26
C PRO A 175 14.32 -10.89 8.13
N VAL A 176 13.89 -12.15 8.15
CA VAL A 176 12.65 -12.58 8.80
C VAL A 176 12.92 -13.58 9.93
N ARG A 177 12.35 -13.31 11.11
CA ARG A 177 12.46 -14.16 12.31
C ARG A 177 11.09 -14.23 13.00
N TYR A 178 10.59 -15.41 13.33
CA TYR A 178 9.27 -15.59 13.96
C TYR A 178 9.20 -16.79 14.91
N VAL A 179 8.21 -16.80 15.81
CA VAL A 179 7.86 -18.00 16.59
C VAL A 179 6.92 -18.86 15.76
N ASP A 180 7.34 -20.09 15.48
CA ASP A 180 6.52 -21.11 14.83
C ASP A 180 5.84 -21.96 15.92
N VAL A 181 4.58 -21.63 16.20
CA VAL A 181 3.74 -22.37 17.17
C VAL A 181 3.35 -23.76 16.67
N VAL A 182 3.26 -23.96 15.35
CA VAL A 182 2.82 -25.22 14.74
C VAL A 182 3.92 -26.28 14.89
N ASN A 183 5.18 -25.89 14.62
CA ASN A 183 6.36 -26.73 14.73
C ASN A 183 7.11 -26.60 16.07
N ASN A 184 6.60 -25.76 16.99
CA ASN A 184 7.14 -25.52 18.34
C ASN A 184 8.63 -25.08 18.35
N ARG A 185 8.97 -24.12 17.48
CA ARG A 185 10.34 -23.59 17.29
C ARG A 185 10.33 -22.08 17.07
N VAL A 186 11.52 -21.48 17.03
CA VAL A 186 11.73 -20.17 16.38
C VAL A 186 12.29 -20.42 14.99
N THR A 187 11.83 -19.71 13.97
CA THR A 187 12.36 -19.82 12.60
C THR A 187 13.13 -18.56 12.24
N VAL A 188 14.30 -18.75 11.63
CA VAL A 188 15.08 -17.71 10.96
C VAL A 188 15.05 -17.99 9.47
N GLN A 189 14.55 -17.04 8.68
CA GLN A 189 14.74 -17.04 7.23
C GLN A 189 15.97 -16.18 6.89
N ALA A 190 16.83 -16.68 6.01
CA ALA A 190 18.13 -16.07 5.72
C ALA A 190 18.55 -16.28 4.27
N THR A 191 19.36 -15.36 3.74
CA THR A 191 19.94 -15.47 2.39
C THR A 191 20.92 -16.63 2.26
N SER A 192 21.44 -17.12 3.38
CA SER A 192 22.23 -18.36 3.44
C SER A 192 22.14 -19.01 4.82
N LYS A 193 22.38 -20.33 4.88
CA LYS A 193 22.48 -21.05 6.15
C LYS A 193 23.60 -20.49 7.04
N ALA A 194 24.73 -20.10 6.45
CA ALA A 194 25.84 -19.48 7.16
C ALA A 194 25.44 -18.18 7.87
N ALA A 195 24.65 -17.30 7.21
CA ALA A 195 24.16 -16.07 7.82
C ALA A 195 23.19 -16.34 9.00
N ALA A 196 22.34 -17.36 8.89
CA ALA A 196 21.48 -17.78 9.99
C ALA A 196 22.27 -18.38 11.16
N ASP A 197 23.25 -19.26 10.91
CA ASP A 197 24.07 -19.87 11.96
C ASP A 197 24.99 -18.81 12.64
N ASP A 198 25.48 -17.81 11.89
CA ASP A 198 26.11 -16.56 12.40
C ASP A 198 25.22 -15.87 13.43
N LEU A 199 23.96 -15.59 13.06
CA LEU A 199 23.00 -14.88 13.91
C LEU A 199 22.64 -15.67 15.16
N ILE A 200 22.41 -16.98 15.04
CA ILE A 200 22.06 -17.85 16.18
C ILE A 200 23.21 -17.89 17.19
N LYS A 201 24.47 -17.92 16.72
CA LYS A 201 25.68 -17.83 17.54
C LYS A 201 25.79 -16.47 18.24
N ALA A 202 25.55 -15.37 17.53
CA ALA A 202 25.56 -14.03 18.10
C ALA A 202 24.46 -13.82 19.16
N ALA A 203 23.26 -14.33 18.91
CA ALA A 203 22.11 -14.30 19.81
C ALA A 203 22.25 -15.21 21.04
N LYS A 204 23.22 -16.12 21.05
CA LYS A 204 23.42 -17.14 22.10
C LYS A 204 22.14 -17.96 22.34
N VAL A 205 21.47 -18.34 21.26
CA VAL A 205 20.25 -19.17 21.28
C VAL A 205 20.60 -20.64 21.02
N ASP A 206 19.98 -21.52 21.79
CA ASP A 206 20.06 -22.97 21.63
C ASP A 206 19.62 -23.38 20.21
N ARG A 207 20.58 -23.94 19.45
CA ARG A 207 20.41 -24.29 18.04
C ARG A 207 19.30 -25.32 17.79
N SER A 208 18.96 -26.14 18.81
CA SER A 208 17.88 -27.13 18.72
C SER A 208 16.50 -26.48 18.66
N ARG A 209 16.33 -25.29 19.26
CA ARG A 209 15.08 -24.50 19.27
C ARG A 209 14.85 -23.73 17.97
N VAL A 210 15.84 -23.68 17.07
CA VAL A 210 15.81 -22.85 15.87
C VAL A 210 15.69 -23.68 14.58
N SER A 211 14.67 -23.39 13.79
CA SER A 211 14.58 -23.78 12.38
C SER A 211 15.27 -22.73 11.51
N VAL A 212 15.89 -23.15 10.41
CA VAL A 212 16.53 -22.26 9.44
C VAL A 212 16.00 -22.57 8.05
N THR A 213 15.37 -21.57 7.44
CA THR A 213 14.94 -21.60 6.05
C THR A 213 15.92 -20.73 5.25
N VAL A 214 16.54 -21.28 4.21
CA VAL A 214 17.23 -20.45 3.22
C VAL A 214 16.16 -19.91 2.28
N SER A 215 16.06 -18.59 2.15
CA SER A 215 15.14 -17.95 1.21
C SER A 215 15.79 -16.79 0.47
N LYS A 216 15.20 -16.43 -0.67
CA LYS A 216 15.49 -15.20 -1.42
C LYS A 216 14.68 -14.00 -0.89
N ASP A 217 13.69 -14.24 -0.03
CA ASP A 217 12.79 -13.20 0.47
C ASP A 217 13.56 -12.08 1.18
N LEU A 218 13.59 -10.90 0.59
CA LEU A 218 14.12 -9.67 1.16
C LEU A 218 12.96 -8.68 1.28
N PRO A 219 12.30 -8.58 2.44
CA PRO A 219 11.22 -7.63 2.66
C PRO A 219 11.73 -6.20 2.45
N ARG A 220 11.06 -5.53 1.52
CA ARG A 220 11.25 -4.13 1.14
C ARG A 220 10.02 -3.31 1.47
N ALA A 221 10.07 -1.99 1.27
CA ALA A 221 8.85 -1.20 1.28
C ALA A 221 8.06 -1.44 -0.02
N LEU A 222 6.77 -1.13 0.01
CA LEU A 222 5.89 -1.09 -1.14
C LEU A 222 5.36 0.35 -1.23
N TYR A 223 5.71 1.06 -2.28
CA TYR A 223 5.21 2.40 -2.59
C TYR A 223 4.53 2.40 -3.96
N ASP A 224 3.51 3.23 -4.14
CA ASP A 224 2.80 3.39 -5.40
C ASP A 224 3.22 4.68 -6.10
N ILE A 225 3.48 4.60 -7.41
CA ILE A 225 3.68 5.75 -8.28
C ILE A 225 2.30 6.18 -8.79
N THR A 226 1.88 7.41 -8.47
CA THR A 226 0.61 8.00 -8.93
C THR A 226 0.88 9.32 -9.69
N GLY A 227 0.23 9.54 -10.82
CA GLY A 227 0.33 10.83 -11.53
C GLY A 227 -0.16 11.99 -10.65
N GLY A 228 0.59 13.08 -10.63
CA GLY A 228 0.37 14.23 -9.75
C GLY A 228 1.08 14.17 -8.39
N ASP A 229 1.73 13.05 -8.03
CA ASP A 229 2.57 13.00 -6.83
C ASP A 229 3.78 13.93 -6.92
N ALA A 230 4.21 14.47 -5.77
CA ALA A 230 5.50 15.14 -5.68
C ALA A 230 6.64 14.13 -5.90
N TYR A 231 7.67 14.56 -6.62
CA TYR A 231 9.00 13.95 -6.53
C TYR A 231 10.07 15.04 -6.51
N TYR A 232 11.18 14.75 -5.87
CA TYR A 232 12.30 15.66 -5.68
C TYR A 232 13.49 15.18 -6.50
N ILE A 233 14.29 16.11 -7.00
CA ILE A 233 15.44 15.84 -7.89
C ILE A 233 16.69 16.36 -7.19
N ASN A 234 17.65 15.46 -6.95
CA ASN A 234 18.89 15.70 -6.20
C ASN A 234 18.69 16.42 -4.84
N ASP A 235 17.50 16.25 -4.22
CA ASP A 235 17.00 16.99 -3.05
C ASP A 235 16.95 18.54 -3.17
N GLU A 236 17.17 19.10 -4.37
CA GLU A 236 17.20 20.55 -4.64
C GLU A 236 15.94 21.07 -5.34
N ALA A 237 15.39 20.31 -6.29
CA ALA A 237 14.21 20.69 -7.07
C ALA A 237 13.00 19.80 -6.78
N ARG A 238 11.79 20.28 -7.09
CA ARG A 238 10.53 19.52 -6.97
C ARG A 238 9.72 19.64 -8.26
N CYS A 239 9.32 18.50 -8.80
CA CYS A 239 8.33 18.39 -9.87
C CYS A 239 7.20 17.44 -9.47
N SER A 240 6.26 17.23 -10.38
CA SER A 240 5.14 16.31 -10.23
C SER A 240 5.29 15.13 -11.19
N VAL A 241 5.08 13.91 -10.69
CA VAL A 241 5.02 12.68 -11.48
C VAL A 241 3.97 12.85 -12.57
N GLY A 242 4.30 12.57 -13.84
CA GLY A 242 3.36 12.65 -14.95
C GLY A 242 2.47 11.41 -15.02
N PHE A 243 2.95 10.39 -15.75
CA PHE A 243 2.24 9.11 -15.90
C PHE A 243 3.18 7.93 -15.64
N SER A 244 2.66 6.93 -14.94
CA SER A 244 3.26 5.60 -14.77
C SER A 244 3.50 4.91 -16.12
N VAL A 245 4.71 4.40 -16.33
CA VAL A 245 5.13 3.70 -17.55
C VAL A 245 5.99 2.49 -17.22
N THR A 246 6.12 1.56 -18.18
CA THR A 246 7.13 0.50 -18.13
C THR A 246 8.02 0.47 -19.37
N LYS A 247 9.22 -0.09 -19.21
CA LYS A 247 10.12 -0.45 -20.33
C LYS A 247 10.51 -1.92 -20.20
N GLY A 248 9.68 -2.80 -20.75
CA GLY A 248 9.70 -4.22 -20.37
C GLY A 248 9.24 -4.38 -18.93
N GLU A 249 10.06 -5.00 -18.08
CA GLU A 249 9.77 -5.18 -16.65
C GLU A 249 10.11 -3.91 -15.81
N GLN A 250 10.97 -3.03 -16.32
CA GLN A 250 11.42 -1.82 -15.61
C GLN A 250 10.24 -0.86 -15.38
N GLN A 251 9.93 -0.59 -14.12
CA GLN A 251 8.93 0.39 -13.68
C GLN A 251 9.46 1.82 -13.80
N GLY A 252 8.57 2.80 -13.90
CA GLY A 252 8.95 4.20 -13.96
C GLY A 252 7.79 5.17 -14.19
N PHE A 253 8.13 6.41 -14.47
CA PHE A 253 7.18 7.44 -14.90
C PHE A 253 7.78 8.39 -15.93
N VAL A 254 6.91 8.95 -16.78
CA VAL A 254 7.25 10.13 -17.59
C VAL A 254 6.98 11.41 -16.81
N SER A 255 7.80 12.44 -17.06
CA SER A 255 7.70 13.78 -16.48
C SER A 255 8.16 14.81 -17.53
N ALA A 256 8.31 16.09 -17.15
CA ALA A 256 8.85 17.13 -18.01
C ALA A 256 10.38 17.04 -18.10
N GLY A 257 10.95 17.54 -19.19
CA GLY A 257 12.39 17.52 -19.45
C GLY A 257 13.14 18.52 -18.58
N HIS A 258 12.60 19.73 -18.41
CA HIS A 258 13.23 20.78 -17.59
C HIS A 258 13.36 20.45 -16.08
N CYS A 259 12.75 19.36 -15.61
CA CYS A 259 12.82 18.91 -14.22
C CYS A 259 14.16 18.25 -13.85
N GLY A 260 14.97 17.79 -14.81
CA GLY A 260 16.22 17.07 -14.53
C GLY A 260 16.87 16.47 -15.77
N ASN A 261 18.13 16.06 -15.62
CA ASN A 261 19.01 15.54 -16.66
C ASN A 261 19.15 14.01 -16.52
N ALA A 262 19.58 13.33 -17.59
CA ALA A 262 19.90 11.91 -17.51
C ALA A 262 21.04 11.67 -16.49
N GLY A 263 20.77 10.84 -15.48
CA GLY A 263 21.67 10.56 -14.36
C GLY A 263 21.28 11.24 -13.03
N ASP A 264 20.39 12.24 -13.03
CA ASP A 264 19.89 12.84 -11.78
C ASP A 264 19.02 11.84 -10.99
N THR A 265 19.17 11.83 -9.66
CA THR A 265 18.46 10.90 -8.77
C THR A 265 17.19 11.51 -8.20
N THR A 266 16.18 10.68 -7.93
CA THR A 266 14.90 11.13 -7.38
C THR A 266 14.56 10.49 -6.04
N THR A 267 13.93 11.29 -5.18
CA THR A 267 13.20 10.83 -3.99
C THR A 267 11.71 11.12 -4.17
N GLY A 268 10.84 10.22 -3.70
CA GLY A 268 9.40 10.32 -3.93
C GLY A 268 8.67 11.28 -2.97
N TYR A 269 7.33 11.30 -3.04
CA TYR A 269 6.47 12.13 -2.19
C TYR A 269 6.67 11.92 -0.67
N ASN A 270 7.28 10.79 -0.31
CA ASN A 270 7.59 10.32 1.04
C ASN A 270 9.03 10.61 1.49
N GLN A 271 9.85 11.27 0.65
CA GLN A 271 11.29 11.52 0.84
C GLN A 271 12.12 10.23 1.01
N VAL A 272 11.71 9.15 0.36
CA VAL A 272 12.50 7.92 0.21
C VAL A 272 13.05 7.87 -1.21
N ASP A 273 14.25 7.32 -1.37
CA ASP A 273 14.86 6.93 -2.65
C ASP A 273 13.80 6.33 -3.59
N GLN A 274 13.81 6.76 -4.84
CA GLN A 274 12.78 6.38 -5.82
C GLN A 274 13.33 5.96 -7.18
N GLY A 275 14.39 6.61 -7.69
CA GLY A 275 14.82 6.32 -9.05
C GLY A 275 15.89 7.23 -9.63
N THR A 276 16.07 7.14 -10.94
CA THR A 276 17.04 7.94 -11.71
C THR A 276 16.48 8.28 -13.08
N PHE A 277 16.63 9.54 -13.49
CA PHE A 277 16.33 10.00 -14.85
C PHE A 277 17.17 9.20 -15.87
N GLN A 278 16.51 8.44 -16.73
CA GLN A 278 17.18 7.68 -17.80
C GLN A 278 17.40 8.54 -19.04
N ASN A 279 16.39 9.32 -19.40
CA ASN A 279 16.43 10.25 -20.52
C ASN A 279 15.66 11.53 -20.18
N SER A 280 16.12 12.65 -20.72
CA SER A 280 15.45 13.94 -20.66
C SER A 280 15.72 14.72 -21.95
N VAL A 281 14.73 15.45 -22.44
CA VAL A 281 14.83 16.31 -23.62
C VAL A 281 14.23 17.67 -23.27
N PHE A 282 15.09 18.66 -23.11
CA PHE A 282 14.77 20.07 -22.95
C PHE A 282 15.99 20.94 -23.31
N PRO A 283 15.85 22.08 -24.02
CA PRO A 283 14.65 22.54 -24.74
C PRO A 283 14.41 21.71 -26.03
N GLY A 284 13.67 22.26 -27.00
CA GLY A 284 13.26 21.57 -28.23
C GLY A 284 11.96 20.80 -28.04
N HIS A 285 11.97 19.84 -27.11
CA HIS A 285 10.77 19.27 -26.49
C HIS A 285 10.85 19.49 -24.97
N ASP A 286 9.89 18.97 -24.21
CA ASP A 286 9.90 19.05 -22.75
C ASP A 286 9.34 17.77 -22.11
N TYR A 287 10.05 16.66 -22.29
CA TYR A 287 9.72 15.36 -21.67
C TYR A 287 10.95 14.64 -21.12
N SER A 288 10.73 13.84 -20.07
CA SER A 288 11.72 12.95 -19.45
C SER A 288 11.10 11.62 -19.05
N TRP A 289 11.96 10.65 -18.75
CA TRP A 289 11.60 9.36 -18.18
C TRP A 289 12.53 9.02 -17.00
N VAL A 290 11.91 8.78 -15.84
CA VAL A 290 12.55 8.27 -14.63
C VAL A 290 12.26 6.78 -14.55
N ALA A 291 13.31 5.95 -14.44
CA ALA A 291 13.17 4.56 -14.04
C ALA A 291 13.28 4.48 -12.52
N THR A 292 12.37 3.73 -11.89
CA THR A 292 12.36 3.58 -10.43
C THR A 292 13.10 2.34 -9.97
N ASP A 293 13.51 2.33 -8.70
CA ASP A 293 13.96 1.11 -8.03
C ASP A 293 12.77 0.17 -7.71
N ASP A 294 13.09 -1.01 -7.18
CA ASP A 294 12.12 -2.06 -6.89
C ASP A 294 11.06 -1.64 -5.86
N ASP A 295 11.34 -0.75 -4.89
CA ASP A 295 10.40 -0.42 -3.81
C ASP A 295 9.13 0.28 -4.34
N TRP A 296 9.19 0.85 -5.56
CA TRP A 296 8.11 1.60 -6.21
C TRP A 296 7.40 0.84 -7.32
N THR A 297 6.07 0.85 -7.28
CA THR A 297 5.18 0.14 -8.21
C THR A 297 4.45 1.14 -9.11
N ALA A 298 4.52 0.97 -10.44
CA ALA A 298 3.84 1.85 -11.37
C ALA A 298 2.33 1.52 -11.44
N THR A 299 1.46 2.49 -11.13
CA THR A 299 0.00 2.27 -11.07
C THR A 299 -0.77 3.01 -12.18
N PRO A 300 -1.92 2.51 -12.65
CA PRO A 300 -2.70 3.15 -13.72
C PRO A 300 -3.53 4.33 -13.19
N HIS A 301 -2.93 5.23 -12.40
CA HIS A 301 -3.65 6.18 -11.55
C HIS A 301 -3.08 7.60 -11.60
N VAL A 302 -3.98 8.58 -11.44
CA VAL A 302 -3.69 10.01 -11.27
C VAL A 302 -4.47 10.53 -10.04
N LYS A 303 -3.87 11.44 -9.27
CA LYS A 303 -4.52 12.16 -8.17
C LYS A 303 -5.49 13.20 -8.72
N GLY A 304 -6.79 12.94 -8.55
CA GLY A 304 -7.91 13.79 -8.93
C GLY A 304 -8.34 14.77 -7.85
N GLU A 305 -9.51 15.37 -8.10
CA GLU A 305 -10.24 16.26 -7.19
C GLU A 305 -10.28 15.72 -5.75
N GLY A 306 -9.92 16.56 -4.77
CA GLY A 306 -9.87 16.16 -3.35
C GLY A 306 -8.93 15.00 -3.00
N GLY A 307 -8.04 14.57 -3.91
CA GLY A 307 -7.18 13.40 -3.74
C GLY A 307 -7.84 12.06 -4.12
N ALA A 308 -9.00 12.07 -4.79
CA ALA A 308 -9.61 10.86 -5.33
C ALA A 308 -8.77 10.24 -6.46
N THR A 309 -8.83 8.93 -6.66
CA THR A 309 -8.10 8.25 -7.74
C THR A 309 -8.83 8.37 -9.08
N VAL A 310 -8.14 8.83 -10.13
CA VAL A 310 -8.60 8.79 -11.53
C VAL A 310 -7.81 7.73 -12.29
N THR A 311 -8.51 6.76 -12.89
CA THR A 311 -7.89 5.64 -13.61
C THR A 311 -7.50 6.01 -15.05
N VAL A 312 -6.28 5.65 -15.44
CA VAL A 312 -5.74 5.79 -16.80
C VAL A 312 -6.05 4.54 -17.61
N SER A 313 -6.62 4.74 -18.79
CA SER A 313 -7.11 3.67 -19.69
C SER A 313 -6.54 3.75 -21.11
N GLY A 314 -5.57 4.63 -21.36
CA GLY A 314 -4.92 4.83 -22.65
C GLY A 314 -4.44 6.26 -22.86
N SER A 315 -4.03 6.57 -24.09
CA SER A 315 -3.49 7.88 -24.49
C SER A 315 -4.07 8.42 -25.80
N VAL A 316 -5.38 8.23 -26.02
CA VAL A 316 -6.07 8.83 -27.18
C VAL A 316 -6.04 10.36 -27.06
N GLN A 317 -5.45 11.04 -28.03
CA GLN A 317 -5.34 12.50 -28.04
C GLN A 317 -6.72 13.15 -28.23
N ALA A 318 -7.12 13.97 -27.26
CA ALA A 318 -8.35 14.76 -27.29
C ALA A 318 -8.19 16.00 -28.19
N LEU A 319 -9.29 16.41 -28.84
CA LEU A 319 -9.33 17.50 -29.81
C LEU A 319 -9.28 18.89 -29.17
N VAL A 320 -8.98 19.91 -29.98
CA VAL A 320 -9.20 21.32 -29.63
C VAL A 320 -10.66 21.55 -29.22
N GLY A 321 -10.85 22.30 -28.12
CA GLY A 321 -12.15 22.52 -27.48
C GLY A 321 -12.55 21.45 -26.46
N ALA A 322 -11.89 20.29 -26.41
CA ALA A 322 -12.17 19.27 -25.42
C ALA A 322 -11.82 19.73 -23.99
N SER A 323 -12.58 19.24 -23.01
CA SER A 323 -12.30 19.40 -21.59
C SER A 323 -11.06 18.59 -21.20
N VAL A 324 -10.09 19.23 -20.56
CA VAL A 324 -8.90 18.56 -20.02
C VAL A 324 -8.66 19.01 -18.58
N CYS A 325 -8.24 18.07 -17.74
CA CYS A 325 -7.87 18.33 -16.35
C CYS A 325 -6.38 18.04 -16.14
N ARG A 326 -5.77 18.75 -15.19
CA ARG A 326 -4.40 18.53 -14.75
C ARG A 326 -4.37 17.93 -13.33
N SER A 327 -3.25 17.31 -12.98
CA SER A 327 -2.83 17.14 -11.58
C SER A 327 -1.43 17.71 -11.35
N GLY A 328 -1.11 18.13 -10.13
CA GLY A 328 0.20 18.69 -9.77
C GLY A 328 0.38 18.83 -8.26
N SER A 329 1.63 18.76 -7.80
CA SER A 329 1.99 18.75 -6.38
C SER A 329 1.90 20.11 -5.68
N THR A 330 1.53 21.18 -6.40
CA THR A 330 1.42 22.55 -5.88
C THR A 330 -0.03 23.00 -5.81
N THR A 331 -0.74 22.95 -6.93
CA THR A 331 -2.13 23.41 -7.02
C THR A 331 -3.15 22.28 -6.91
N GLY A 332 -2.72 21.02 -7.03
CA GLY A 332 -3.61 19.86 -7.06
C GLY A 332 -4.29 19.69 -8.41
N TRP A 333 -5.62 19.54 -8.39
CA TRP A 333 -6.44 19.23 -9.56
C TRP A 333 -7.17 20.45 -10.09
N HIS A 334 -7.02 20.74 -11.39
CA HIS A 334 -7.72 21.83 -12.07
C HIS A 334 -8.13 21.44 -13.49
N CYS A 335 -9.23 22.00 -13.99
CA CYS A 335 -9.77 21.67 -15.31
C CYS A 335 -9.99 22.93 -16.17
N GLY A 336 -10.07 22.71 -17.48
CA GLY A 336 -10.25 23.75 -18.49
C GLY A 336 -10.40 23.12 -19.88
N THR A 337 -10.03 23.83 -20.94
CA THR A 337 -10.11 23.32 -22.31
C THR A 337 -8.79 23.38 -23.06
N ILE A 338 -8.63 22.45 -24.00
CA ILE A 338 -7.57 22.47 -25.02
C ILE A 338 -7.85 23.62 -25.98
N GLN A 339 -6.88 24.51 -26.17
CA GLN A 339 -7.00 25.67 -27.06
C GLN A 339 -6.37 25.45 -28.43
N GLN A 340 -5.20 24.80 -28.50
CA GLN A 340 -4.45 24.61 -29.75
C GLN A 340 -3.39 23.52 -29.58
N HIS A 341 -3.28 22.58 -30.52
CA HIS A 341 -2.16 21.63 -30.62
C HIS A 341 -1.01 22.21 -31.46
N ASP A 342 0.16 21.56 -31.43
CA ASP A 342 1.35 21.96 -32.19
C ASP A 342 1.72 23.45 -32.05
N THR A 343 1.62 23.94 -30.80
CA THR A 343 2.11 25.27 -30.45
C THR A 343 3.61 25.19 -30.19
N SER A 344 4.33 26.28 -30.50
CA SER A 344 5.70 26.49 -30.07
C SER A 344 5.75 27.59 -29.01
N VAL A 345 6.51 27.39 -27.94
CA VAL A 345 6.68 28.33 -26.83
C VAL A 345 8.17 28.53 -26.55
N THR A 346 8.58 29.76 -26.28
CA THR A 346 10.00 30.09 -26.01
C THR A 346 10.17 30.45 -24.54
N TYR A 347 10.91 29.62 -23.82
CA TYR A 347 11.39 29.86 -22.46
C TYR A 347 12.80 30.50 -22.50
N PRO A 348 13.34 31.02 -21.38
CA PRO A 348 14.70 31.58 -21.34
C PRO A 348 15.80 30.61 -21.81
N GLU A 349 15.58 29.30 -21.62
CA GLU A 349 16.50 28.22 -21.97
C GLU A 349 16.40 27.82 -23.46
N GLY A 350 15.27 28.09 -24.12
CA GLY A 350 15.05 27.83 -25.54
C GLY A 350 13.59 27.64 -25.94
N THR A 351 13.37 27.38 -27.23
CA THR A 351 12.04 27.07 -27.77
C THR A 351 11.72 25.59 -27.60
N VAL A 352 10.50 25.30 -27.15
CA VAL A 352 9.87 23.98 -27.08
C VAL A 352 8.75 23.93 -28.12
N THR A 353 8.71 22.89 -28.94
CA THR A 353 7.75 22.71 -30.06
C THR A 353 6.86 21.49 -29.85
N GLY A 354 5.71 21.46 -30.55
CA GLY A 354 4.73 20.37 -30.44
C GLY A 354 3.87 20.38 -29.18
N VAL A 355 3.94 21.43 -28.34
CA VAL A 355 3.15 21.51 -27.11
C VAL A 355 1.69 21.85 -27.39
N THR A 356 0.79 21.34 -26.54
CA THR A 356 -0.63 21.71 -26.58
C THR A 356 -0.92 22.80 -25.56
N ARG A 357 -1.52 23.90 -26.03
CA ARG A 357 -1.96 25.04 -25.22
C ARG A 357 -3.30 24.77 -24.57
N THR A 358 -3.48 25.13 -23.29
CA THR A 358 -4.76 25.00 -22.56
C THR A 358 -5.12 26.25 -21.74
N THR A 359 -6.38 26.33 -21.31
CA THR A 359 -6.87 27.33 -20.34
C THR A 359 -6.65 26.94 -18.87
N VAL A 360 -6.07 25.77 -18.60
CA VAL A 360 -5.87 25.28 -17.23
C VAL A 360 -4.76 26.10 -16.57
N CYS A 361 -4.90 26.45 -15.28
CA CYS A 361 -3.83 27.12 -14.53
C CYS A 361 -2.78 26.10 -14.05
N ALA A 362 -1.59 26.56 -13.68
CA ALA A 362 -0.53 25.77 -13.03
C ALA A 362 0.49 26.72 -12.36
N GLU A 363 1.19 26.25 -11.33
CA GLU A 363 2.18 27.03 -10.58
C GLU A 363 3.50 26.24 -10.38
N PRO A 364 4.61 26.88 -9.94
CA PRO A 364 5.92 26.24 -9.86
C PRO A 364 5.97 24.98 -8.99
N GLY A 365 6.31 23.85 -9.61
CA GLY A 365 6.29 22.50 -9.02
C GLY A 365 5.19 21.59 -9.59
N ASP A 366 4.19 22.15 -10.28
CA ASP A 366 3.21 21.38 -11.07
C ASP A 366 3.77 20.86 -12.41
N SER A 367 4.96 21.33 -12.79
CA SER A 367 5.81 20.80 -13.86
C SER A 367 5.89 19.27 -13.83
N GLY A 368 5.88 18.64 -15.01
CA GLY A 368 5.81 17.19 -15.16
C GLY A 368 4.41 16.58 -14.93
N GLY A 369 3.57 17.21 -14.10
CA GLY A 369 2.27 16.67 -13.71
C GLY A 369 1.32 16.41 -14.90
N PRO A 370 0.44 15.40 -14.81
CA PRO A 370 -0.33 14.89 -15.94
C PRO A 370 -1.45 15.84 -16.36
N TYR A 371 -1.71 15.88 -17.66
CA TYR A 371 -2.97 16.30 -18.26
C TYR A 371 -3.75 15.07 -18.73
N ILE A 372 -5.03 14.96 -18.36
CA ILE A 372 -5.91 13.84 -18.67
C ILE A 372 -7.28 14.35 -19.15
N SER A 373 -7.84 13.68 -20.17
CA SER A 373 -9.16 13.96 -20.73
C SER A 373 -10.04 12.73 -20.51
N GLY A 374 -11.01 12.82 -19.60
CA GLY A 374 -11.71 11.64 -19.09
C GLY A 374 -10.72 10.67 -18.45
N SER A 375 -10.53 9.50 -19.06
CA SER A 375 -9.58 8.46 -18.65
C SER A 375 -8.40 8.29 -19.64
N GLN A 376 -8.14 9.28 -20.50
CA GLN A 376 -7.11 9.26 -21.55
C GLN A 376 -5.97 10.24 -21.23
N ALA A 377 -4.75 9.73 -21.08
CA ALA A 377 -3.53 10.50 -20.86
C ALA A 377 -3.23 11.41 -22.06
N GLN A 378 -3.04 12.71 -21.82
CA GLN A 378 -2.80 13.71 -22.87
C GLN A 378 -1.34 14.16 -22.92
N GLY A 379 -0.73 14.44 -21.77
CA GLY A 379 0.64 14.98 -21.73
C GLY A 379 1.13 15.36 -20.34
N VAL A 380 2.37 15.84 -20.28
CA VAL A 380 3.06 16.29 -19.06
C VAL A 380 3.23 17.81 -19.06
N THR A 381 3.17 18.42 -17.88
CA THR A 381 3.18 19.89 -17.74
C THR A 381 4.54 20.49 -18.08
N SER A 382 4.59 21.31 -19.13
CA SER A 382 5.82 22.02 -19.55
C SER A 382 5.94 23.39 -18.85
N GLY A 383 4.88 24.20 -18.87
CA GLY A 383 4.95 25.54 -18.30
C GLY A 383 3.73 26.39 -18.61
N GLY A 384 3.82 27.70 -18.39
CA GLY A 384 2.71 28.62 -18.63
C GLY A 384 2.95 30.03 -18.10
N SER A 385 1.87 30.80 -18.02
CA SER A 385 1.82 32.13 -17.42
C SER A 385 0.47 32.38 -16.75
N GLY A 386 0.45 33.23 -15.73
CA GLY A 386 -0.70 33.41 -14.83
C GLY A 386 -0.51 32.67 -13.51
N ASP A 387 -1.61 32.36 -12.83
CA ASP A 387 -1.67 31.56 -11.59
C ASP A 387 -3.08 30.96 -11.41
N CYS A 388 -3.29 30.13 -10.40
CA CYS A 388 -4.60 29.51 -10.14
C CYS A 388 -5.60 30.40 -9.38
N THR A 389 -5.24 31.65 -9.06
CA THR A 389 -6.16 32.65 -8.48
C THR A 389 -6.78 33.57 -9.55
N ARG A 390 -6.00 33.92 -10.57
CA ARG A 390 -6.35 34.87 -11.64
C ARG A 390 -6.57 34.21 -13.00
N GLY A 391 -6.26 32.91 -13.11
CA GLY A 391 -6.23 32.17 -14.36
C GLY A 391 -4.92 32.38 -15.14
N GLY A 392 -4.79 31.67 -16.25
CA GLY A 392 -3.55 31.67 -17.03
C GLY A 392 -3.68 31.03 -18.41
N THR A 393 -2.53 30.80 -19.04
CA THR A 393 -2.35 29.93 -20.21
C THR A 393 -1.22 28.98 -19.90
N THR A 394 -1.45 27.69 -20.10
CA THR A 394 -0.44 26.63 -19.86
C THR A 394 -0.20 25.79 -21.10
N TYR A 395 0.95 25.12 -21.11
CA TYR A 395 1.41 24.25 -22.18
C TYR A 395 1.74 22.88 -21.61
N TYR A 396 1.27 21.82 -22.27
CA TYR A 396 1.68 20.45 -21.99
C TYR A 396 2.40 19.84 -23.20
N GLN A 397 3.45 19.09 -22.92
CA GLN A 397 4.12 18.24 -23.89
C GLN A 397 3.30 16.96 -24.05
N PRO A 398 2.77 16.62 -25.25
CA PRO A 398 1.94 15.44 -25.43
C PRO A 398 2.66 14.14 -25.05
N VAL A 399 1.91 13.18 -24.48
CA VAL A 399 2.48 11.94 -23.91
C VAL A 399 2.96 10.96 -24.98
N ASN A 400 2.24 10.86 -26.10
CA ASN A 400 2.52 9.92 -27.19
C ASN A 400 3.93 10.08 -27.80
N PRO A 401 4.41 11.31 -28.11
CA PRO A 401 5.82 11.55 -28.48
C PRO A 401 6.84 11.02 -27.46
N ALA A 402 6.63 11.21 -26.16
CA ALA A 402 7.54 10.73 -25.12
C ALA A 402 7.56 9.18 -25.02
N LEU A 403 6.38 8.56 -25.10
CA LEU A 403 6.23 7.10 -25.14
C LEU A 403 6.95 6.50 -26.35
N SER A 404 6.81 7.12 -27.53
CA SER A 404 7.46 6.69 -28.76
C SER A 404 8.98 6.91 -28.73
N ALA A 405 9.44 8.11 -28.33
CA ALA A 405 10.86 8.48 -28.35
C ALA A 405 11.72 7.64 -27.40
N PHE A 406 11.16 7.22 -26.27
CA PHE A 406 11.87 6.41 -25.28
C PHE A 406 11.51 4.91 -25.31
N GLY A 407 10.52 4.49 -26.12
CA GLY A 407 10.07 3.10 -26.22
C GLY A 407 9.43 2.60 -24.92
N LEU A 408 8.40 3.32 -24.45
CA LEU A 408 7.74 3.12 -23.16
C LEU A 408 6.28 2.72 -23.35
N THR A 409 5.76 1.84 -22.49
CA THR A 409 4.34 1.47 -22.44
C THR A 409 3.66 2.18 -21.28
N LEU A 410 2.53 2.85 -21.53
CA LEU A 410 1.70 3.49 -20.52
C LEU A 410 1.01 2.45 -19.63
N VAL A 411 1.13 2.59 -18.31
CA VAL A 411 0.44 1.70 -17.37
C VAL A 411 -1.05 2.04 -17.36
N THR A 412 -1.88 1.02 -17.65
CA THR A 412 -3.32 1.14 -17.83
C THR A 412 -4.05 -0.01 -17.13
N ASP A 413 -5.29 0.24 -16.70
CA ASP A 413 -6.13 -0.75 -15.99
C ASP A 413 -6.37 -2.03 -16.83
N THR A 414 -6.50 -1.84 -18.14
CA THR A 414 -6.57 -2.89 -19.17
C THR A 414 -5.31 -3.72 -19.32
N ALA A 415 -4.15 -3.24 -18.84
CA ALA A 415 -2.90 -3.99 -18.77
C ALA A 415 -2.75 -4.78 -17.47
N THR A 416 -3.19 -4.24 -16.32
CA THR A 416 -3.10 -4.94 -15.02
C THR A 416 -4.00 -6.18 -14.95
N THR A 417 -5.09 -6.22 -15.73
CA THR A 417 -5.97 -7.40 -15.86
C THR A 417 -5.46 -8.50 -16.79
N GLN A 418 -4.33 -8.32 -17.49
CA GLN A 418 -3.78 -9.35 -18.37
C GLN A 418 -2.74 -10.20 -17.64
N THR A 419 -3.11 -11.45 -17.34
CA THR A 419 -2.20 -12.47 -16.78
C THR A 419 -0.96 -12.65 -17.68
N PRO A 420 0.27 -12.64 -17.13
CA PRO A 420 1.48 -12.94 -17.90
C PRO A 420 1.45 -14.41 -18.36
N GLY A 421 1.03 -14.63 -19.60
CA GLY A 421 0.86 -15.97 -20.18
C GLY A 421 -0.17 -16.08 -21.30
N THR A 422 -0.94 -15.04 -21.63
CA THR A 422 -1.95 -15.10 -22.72
C THR A 422 -1.96 -13.87 -23.61
N THR A 423 -0.79 -13.46 -24.11
CA THR A 423 -0.71 -12.68 -25.34
C THR A 423 -1.37 -13.51 -26.46
N PRO A 424 -2.39 -13.00 -27.17
CA PRO A 424 -2.89 -13.68 -28.37
C PRO A 424 -1.74 -13.83 -29.37
N GLU A 425 -1.64 -15.00 -30.00
CA GLU A 425 -0.62 -15.26 -31.03
C GLU A 425 -0.72 -14.16 -32.11
N PRO A 426 0.40 -13.52 -32.52
CA PRO A 426 0.34 -12.33 -33.38
C PRO A 426 -0.18 -12.70 -34.77
N GLU A 427 -1.47 -12.42 -35.01
CA GLU A 427 -2.06 -12.47 -36.35
C GLU A 427 -1.22 -11.63 -37.31
N SER A 428 -0.80 -12.22 -38.43
CA SER A 428 0.26 -11.67 -39.25
C SER A 428 -0.04 -10.26 -39.75
N GLY A 429 0.87 -9.32 -39.44
CA GLY A 429 0.69 -7.92 -39.74
C GLY A 429 1.78 -7.00 -39.21
N THR A 430 1.56 -5.69 -39.33
CA THR A 430 2.44 -4.60 -38.86
C THR A 430 1.88 -3.84 -37.66
N TRP A 431 0.70 -4.20 -37.16
CA TRP A 431 0.19 -3.70 -35.88
C TRP A 431 0.92 -4.34 -34.69
N ALA A 432 1.24 -3.55 -33.67
CA ALA A 432 1.83 -4.02 -32.41
C ALA A 432 1.24 -3.29 -31.20
N ALA A 433 0.97 -4.03 -30.12
CA ALA A 433 0.67 -3.42 -28.82
C ALA A 433 1.90 -2.68 -28.26
N GLY A 434 1.69 -1.57 -27.56
CA GLY A 434 2.74 -0.67 -27.09
C GLY A 434 3.27 0.31 -28.16
N ALA A 435 3.00 0.09 -29.45
CA ALA A 435 3.35 1.06 -30.48
C ALA A 435 2.42 2.29 -30.44
N VAL A 436 2.96 3.46 -30.75
CA VAL A 436 2.22 4.72 -30.91
C VAL A 436 1.88 4.89 -32.39
N TYR A 437 0.63 5.24 -32.70
CA TYR A 437 0.14 5.44 -34.06
C TYR A 437 -0.60 6.78 -34.19
N ASP A 438 -0.13 7.63 -35.10
CA ASP A 438 -0.79 8.88 -35.49
C ASP A 438 -1.93 8.66 -36.50
N VAL A 439 -2.81 9.66 -36.67
CA VAL A 439 -3.89 9.60 -37.68
C VAL A 439 -3.32 9.37 -39.08
N GLY A 440 -3.92 8.46 -39.84
CA GLY A 440 -3.47 8.12 -41.18
C GLY A 440 -2.37 7.06 -41.24
N ALA A 441 -1.76 6.68 -40.11
CA ALA A 441 -0.84 5.54 -40.05
C ALA A 441 -1.58 4.26 -40.45
N GLN A 442 -1.02 3.51 -41.41
CA GLN A 442 -1.59 2.24 -41.87
C GLN A 442 -0.88 1.05 -41.23
N VAL A 443 -1.67 0.07 -40.80
CA VAL A 443 -1.21 -1.20 -40.24
C VAL A 443 -1.91 -2.36 -40.91
N THR A 444 -1.28 -3.53 -40.92
CA THR A 444 -1.96 -4.80 -41.20
C THR A 444 -2.19 -5.57 -39.91
N TYR A 445 -3.34 -6.26 -39.82
CA TYR A 445 -3.71 -7.17 -38.73
C TYR A 445 -4.72 -8.19 -39.27
N GLY A 446 -4.57 -9.49 -38.95
CA GLY A 446 -5.46 -10.53 -39.48
C GLY A 446 -5.50 -10.61 -41.02
N GLY A 447 -4.39 -10.26 -41.70
CA GLY A 447 -4.34 -10.15 -43.16
C GLY A 447 -5.14 -8.98 -43.78
N VAL A 448 -5.67 -8.07 -42.96
CA VAL A 448 -6.46 -6.89 -43.37
C VAL A 448 -5.69 -5.60 -43.08
N THR A 449 -5.77 -4.62 -43.98
CA THR A 449 -5.23 -3.28 -43.77
C THR A 449 -6.23 -2.40 -43.00
N TYR A 450 -5.72 -1.66 -42.02
CA TYR A 450 -6.45 -0.65 -41.26
C TYR A 450 -5.68 0.67 -41.26
N VAL A 451 -6.40 1.79 -41.14
CA VAL A 451 -5.85 3.13 -40.95
C VAL A 451 -6.26 3.67 -39.58
N CYS A 452 -5.31 4.27 -38.87
CA CYS A 452 -5.51 4.88 -37.56
C CYS A 452 -6.38 6.16 -37.67
N LEU A 453 -7.39 6.28 -36.81
CA LEU A 453 -8.37 7.37 -36.80
C LEU A 453 -8.06 8.47 -35.76
N GLN A 454 -7.35 8.14 -34.68
CA GLN A 454 -7.07 9.04 -33.55
C GLN A 454 -5.67 8.73 -32.97
N PRO A 455 -4.80 9.72 -32.67
CA PRO A 455 -3.45 9.45 -32.19
C PRO A 455 -3.49 8.74 -30.83
N HIS A 456 -2.88 7.56 -30.72
CA HIS A 456 -2.91 6.75 -29.49
C HIS A 456 -1.73 5.78 -29.38
N GLN A 457 -1.43 5.33 -28.16
CA GLN A 457 -0.69 4.10 -27.95
C GLN A 457 -1.63 2.89 -28.03
N ALA A 458 -1.31 1.93 -28.90
CA ALA A 458 -2.06 0.69 -29.07
C ALA A 458 -1.93 -0.22 -27.84
N GLN A 459 -3.01 -0.88 -27.46
CA GLN A 459 -3.07 -1.82 -26.33
C GLN A 459 -3.49 -3.21 -26.82
N GLY A 460 -3.20 -4.25 -26.04
CA GLY A 460 -3.65 -5.62 -26.36
C GLY A 460 -5.16 -5.76 -26.52
N ALA A 461 -5.95 -4.97 -25.78
CA ALA A 461 -7.41 -4.91 -25.90
C ALA A 461 -7.91 -4.00 -27.05
N TRP A 462 -7.02 -3.27 -27.73
CA TRP A 462 -7.34 -2.27 -28.77
C TRP A 462 -6.89 -2.70 -30.18
N GLN A 463 -7.03 -3.99 -30.47
CA GLN A 463 -6.71 -4.59 -31.77
C GLN A 463 -7.58 -3.98 -32.89
N PRO A 464 -7.06 -3.78 -34.12
CA PRO A 464 -7.78 -3.06 -35.17
C PRO A 464 -9.16 -3.64 -35.53
N ALA A 465 -9.28 -4.97 -35.56
CA ALA A 465 -10.54 -5.66 -35.81
C ALA A 465 -11.59 -5.48 -34.69
N ALA A 466 -11.15 -5.21 -33.46
CA ALA A 466 -12.00 -5.10 -32.27
C ALA A 466 -12.35 -3.64 -31.91
N THR A 467 -11.66 -2.63 -32.47
CA THR A 467 -11.76 -1.24 -32.01
C THR A 467 -12.00 -0.25 -33.17
N PRO A 468 -13.20 -0.29 -33.80
CA PRO A 468 -13.53 0.56 -34.96
C PRO A 468 -13.58 2.07 -34.65
N ALA A 469 -13.53 2.47 -33.38
CA ALA A 469 -13.40 3.88 -32.96
C ALA A 469 -11.96 4.42 -33.10
N LEU A 470 -10.96 3.54 -33.18
CA LEU A 470 -9.54 3.90 -33.36
C LEU A 470 -9.00 3.46 -34.73
N TRP A 471 -9.64 2.49 -35.38
CA TRP A 471 -9.16 1.86 -36.61
C TRP A 471 -10.27 1.73 -37.66
N GLN A 472 -10.07 2.35 -38.82
CA GLN A 472 -10.93 2.12 -40.00
C GLN A 472 -10.29 1.04 -40.88
N LYS A 473 -11.09 0.05 -41.30
CA LYS A 473 -10.68 -0.90 -42.34
C LYS A 473 -10.57 -0.21 -43.70
N VAL A 474 -9.53 -0.56 -44.45
CA VAL A 474 -9.26 -0.13 -45.85
C VAL A 474 -9.73 -1.20 -46.83
#